data_AF-A0A956WGJ1-F1
#
_entry.id   AF-A0A956WGJ1-F1
#
_cell.length_a   1.000
_cell.length_b   1.000
_cell.length_c   1.000
_cell.angle_alpha   90.00
_cell.angle_beta   90.00
_cell.angle_gamma   90.00
#
_symmetry.space_group_name_H-M   'P 1'
#
loop_
_entity.id
_entity.type
_entity.pdbx_description
1 polymer ?
#
loop_
_entity_poly.entity_id
_entity_poly.type
_entity_poly.pdbx_seq_one_letter_code
_entity_poly.pdbx_strand_id
1 'polypeptide(L)'
;MSATNQMPKADALIIGLGAAGGIAAYVLANTGLKVVGLEAGPRLDVSDFVPKMDEVAGGIYSWTGGWKFNHEIPTWRPDASSPTQAPPIPAIPMANMVGGTSIHYGTQSWRFRADDFTIRSDTINTYGEESLPPGSTTADWPITYDDLEPYYDQVEYAIGVSGQGGVNPFESARAREFPLPPMRDMGYSSMMGEAMSSLGYHPFPQPAAIISQDYDGRPACTYCGFCSSYGCWNDSKSSTLVSTIRKAEETGNLEIRPNARVLRINSNDQGQVTGVTYLDADGNEVEQEAGLVILSTYVYENVRLLLLSASDYYPNGLVNSNGQVGKHYMSHAYVARNGLFPGTRLNLWSGTTGQAVAMDDLNGDNFDHTGLGFIRGAVIFAGNGNLPIAQSRVLPQGVPGWGSEYKRWIHENAGSVGSIFAQVEPQPYEDYFLDLDPDVKDPVGLPVIRVTYSLGENEVKAGTYIDEK
;
A
#
# COMPACT_ATOMS: atom_id res chain seq x y z
N MET A 1 21.62 12.58 -32.90
CA MET A 1 22.11 12.08 -31.59
C MET A 1 22.32 13.30 -30.74
N SER A 2 21.35 13.62 -29.88
CA SER A 2 21.51 14.65 -28.86
C SER A 2 22.66 14.22 -27.95
N ALA A 3 23.57 15.11 -27.60
CA ALA A 3 24.62 14.79 -26.65
C ALA A 3 23.95 14.45 -25.31
N THR A 4 24.08 13.22 -24.85
CA THR A 4 23.61 12.80 -23.53
C THR A 4 24.36 13.63 -22.49
N ASN A 5 23.64 14.46 -21.73
CA ASN A 5 24.24 15.26 -20.66
C ASN A 5 24.67 14.31 -19.53
N GLN A 6 25.96 13.98 -19.45
CA GLN A 6 26.49 13.11 -18.39
C GLN A 6 26.65 13.91 -17.09
N MET A 7 25.90 13.53 -16.06
CA MET A 7 25.95 14.17 -14.74
C MET A 7 27.11 13.63 -13.89
N PRO A 8 27.60 14.39 -12.89
CA PRO A 8 28.56 13.87 -11.91
C PRO A 8 28.02 12.61 -11.25
N LYS A 9 28.88 11.59 -11.08
CA LYS A 9 28.51 10.31 -10.45
C LYS A 9 28.01 10.53 -9.03
N ALA A 10 26.86 9.95 -8.71
CA ALA A 10 26.29 9.95 -7.37
C ALA A 10 26.90 8.82 -6.51
N ASP A 11 26.97 9.00 -5.19
CA ASP A 11 27.35 7.89 -4.30
C ASP A 11 26.23 6.85 -4.29
N ALA A 12 24.98 7.31 -4.13
CA ALA A 12 23.78 6.49 -4.23
C ALA A 12 22.69 7.19 -5.04
N LEU A 13 21.93 6.40 -5.79
CA LEU A 13 20.78 6.84 -6.56
C LEU A 13 19.53 6.06 -6.12
N ILE A 14 18.44 6.77 -5.88
CA ILE A 14 17.15 6.19 -5.48
C ILE A 14 16.15 6.47 -6.60
N ILE A 15 15.51 5.42 -7.11
CA ILE A 15 14.48 5.50 -8.13
C ILE A 15 13.11 5.42 -7.44
N GLY A 16 12.35 6.51 -7.47
CA GLY A 16 11.06 6.65 -6.82
C GLY A 16 11.21 7.03 -5.34
N LEU A 17 10.60 8.15 -4.94
CA LEU A 17 10.66 8.70 -3.59
C LEU A 17 9.38 8.44 -2.81
N GLY A 18 8.80 7.25 -2.97
CA GLY A 18 7.66 6.76 -2.19
C GLY A 18 8.01 6.42 -0.74
N ALA A 19 7.24 5.52 -0.13
CA ALA A 19 7.50 5.05 1.24
C ALA A 19 8.91 4.43 1.38
N ALA A 20 9.25 3.45 0.55
CA ALA A 20 10.54 2.78 0.62
C ALA A 20 11.71 3.73 0.27
N GLY A 21 11.60 4.46 -0.84
CA GLY A 21 12.65 5.39 -1.29
C GLY A 21 12.89 6.54 -0.32
N GLY A 22 11.82 7.07 0.30
CA GLY A 22 11.95 8.12 1.30
C GLY A 22 12.60 7.68 2.61
N ILE A 23 12.44 6.42 3.01
CA ILE A 23 13.18 5.83 4.15
C ILE A 23 14.65 5.61 3.76
N ALA A 24 14.91 5.03 2.58
CA ALA A 24 16.27 4.81 2.09
C ALA A 24 17.05 6.13 1.96
N ALA A 25 16.40 7.19 1.47
CA ALA A 25 17.00 8.52 1.35
C ALA A 25 17.42 9.06 2.72
N TYR A 26 16.56 8.91 3.74
CA TYR A 26 16.88 9.31 5.11
C TYR A 26 18.07 8.54 5.68
N VAL A 27 18.07 7.21 5.56
CA VAL A 27 19.17 6.38 6.05
C VAL A 27 20.48 6.76 5.37
N LEU A 28 20.51 6.83 4.04
CA LEU A 28 21.72 7.09 3.26
C LEU A 28 22.23 8.52 3.42
N ALA A 29 21.36 9.52 3.41
CA ALA A 29 21.78 10.92 3.54
C ALA A 29 22.43 11.21 4.92
N ASN A 30 21.97 10.51 5.97
CA ASN A 30 22.55 10.61 7.31
C ASN A 30 23.93 9.94 7.46
N THR A 31 24.37 9.10 6.52
CA THR A 31 25.73 8.55 6.54
C THR A 31 26.78 9.48 5.92
N GLY A 32 26.34 10.57 5.26
CA GLY A 32 27.20 11.52 4.56
C GLY A 32 27.33 11.28 3.06
N LEU A 33 26.71 10.23 2.51
CA LEU A 33 26.71 9.94 1.08
C LEU A 33 25.94 11.00 0.28
N LYS A 34 26.42 11.36 -0.91
CA LYS A 34 25.69 12.21 -1.86
C LYS A 34 24.64 11.39 -2.60
N VAL A 35 23.39 11.58 -2.20
CA VAL A 35 22.23 10.83 -2.69
C VAL A 35 21.48 11.64 -3.73
N VAL A 36 21.20 11.03 -4.89
CA VAL A 36 20.28 11.57 -5.90
C VAL A 36 18.98 10.78 -5.85
N GLY A 37 17.86 11.45 -5.56
CA GLY A 37 16.51 10.88 -5.64
C GLY A 37 15.82 11.32 -6.92
N LEU A 38 15.47 10.37 -7.79
CA LEU A 38 14.71 10.63 -9.01
C LEU A 38 13.25 10.24 -8.79
N GLU A 39 12.33 11.17 -9.03
CA GLU A 39 10.89 10.95 -8.88
C GLU A 39 10.15 11.35 -10.15
N ALA A 40 9.35 10.43 -10.70
CA ALA A 40 8.65 10.64 -11.96
C ALA A 40 7.53 11.70 -11.85
N GLY A 41 7.00 11.93 -10.65
CA GLY A 41 5.99 12.95 -10.39
C GLY A 41 6.53 14.26 -9.79
N PRO A 42 5.63 15.23 -9.58
CA PRO A 42 5.99 16.51 -8.97
C PRO A 42 6.25 16.39 -7.47
N ARG A 43 6.76 17.47 -6.88
CA ARG A 43 6.69 17.69 -5.44
C ARG A 43 5.45 18.50 -5.13
N LEU A 44 4.63 18.02 -4.19
CA LEU A 44 3.43 18.72 -3.72
C LEU A 44 3.60 19.16 -2.27
N ASP A 45 2.80 20.12 -1.84
CA ASP A 45 2.72 20.55 -0.45
C ASP A 45 1.28 20.79 0.03
N VAL A 46 1.15 21.29 1.26
CA VAL A 46 -0.14 21.60 1.89
C VAL A 46 -1.02 22.52 1.03
N SER A 47 -0.42 23.48 0.31
CA SER A 47 -1.17 24.42 -0.53
C SER A 47 -1.79 23.75 -1.76
N ASP A 48 -1.23 22.62 -2.22
CA ASP A 48 -1.83 21.78 -3.26
C ASP A 48 -2.95 20.90 -2.70
N PHE A 49 -2.82 20.46 -1.45
CA PHE A 49 -3.77 19.54 -0.81
C PHE A 49 -5.06 20.24 -0.33
N VAL A 50 -4.95 21.42 0.27
CA VAL A 50 -6.09 22.17 0.83
C VAL A 50 -7.23 22.39 -0.19
N PRO A 51 -6.96 22.85 -1.43
CA PRO A 51 -8.01 23.05 -2.45
C PRO A 51 -8.68 21.76 -2.93
N LYS A 52 -8.15 20.60 -2.53
CA LYS A 52 -8.59 19.26 -2.96
C LYS A 52 -9.16 18.44 -1.79
N MET A 53 -9.45 19.08 -0.67
CA MET A 53 -10.20 18.51 0.45
C MET A 53 -11.70 18.47 0.12
N ASP A 54 -12.03 17.84 -1.00
CA ASP A 54 -13.38 17.60 -1.45
C ASP A 54 -13.45 16.21 -2.09
N GLU A 55 -14.60 15.59 -1.91
CA GLU A 55 -14.78 14.19 -2.28
C GLU A 55 -14.82 13.95 -3.79
N VAL A 56 -15.12 14.98 -4.57
CA VAL A 56 -15.10 14.90 -6.03
C VAL A 56 -13.64 14.84 -6.50
N ALA A 57 -12.78 15.74 -6.03
CA ALA A 57 -11.36 15.75 -6.42
C ALA A 57 -10.58 14.54 -5.86
N GLY A 58 -10.67 14.28 -4.57
CA GLY A 58 -9.87 13.24 -3.91
C GLY A 58 -10.46 11.84 -3.95
N GLY A 59 -11.79 11.71 -3.84
CA GLY A 59 -12.46 10.41 -3.85
C GLY A 59 -12.78 9.91 -5.26
N ILE A 60 -13.43 10.74 -6.08
CA ILE A 60 -13.92 10.32 -7.41
C ILE A 60 -12.81 10.42 -8.45
N TYR A 61 -12.17 11.58 -8.58
CA TYR A 61 -11.09 11.77 -9.56
C TYR A 61 -9.75 11.22 -9.08
N SER A 62 -9.62 10.92 -7.78
CA SER A 62 -8.39 10.41 -7.18
C SER A 62 -7.17 11.19 -7.62
N TRP A 63 -7.23 12.53 -7.60
CA TRP A 63 -6.28 13.39 -8.31
C TRP A 63 -4.79 13.14 -7.99
N THR A 64 -4.47 12.69 -6.76
CA THR A 64 -3.12 12.32 -6.35
C THR A 64 -2.65 10.99 -6.96
N GLY A 65 -3.57 10.06 -7.22
CA GLY A 65 -3.28 8.78 -7.87
C GLY A 65 -3.53 8.76 -9.39
N GLY A 66 -4.35 9.68 -9.89
CA GLY A 66 -4.89 9.62 -11.25
C GLY A 66 -3.89 10.02 -12.34
N TRP A 67 -2.98 10.97 -12.12
CA TRP A 67 -2.22 11.58 -13.22
C TRP A 67 -1.24 10.65 -13.95
N LYS A 68 -0.52 9.77 -13.25
CA LYS A 68 0.28 8.72 -13.92
C LYS A 68 -0.56 7.50 -14.24
N PHE A 69 -1.44 7.09 -13.31
CA PHE A 69 -2.34 5.97 -13.55
C PHE A 69 -3.04 6.14 -14.89
N ASN A 70 -3.63 7.30 -15.20
CA ASN A 70 -4.37 7.58 -16.43
C ASN A 70 -3.53 7.54 -17.73
N HIS A 71 -2.20 7.56 -17.65
CA HIS A 71 -1.31 7.54 -18.81
C HIS A 71 -0.51 6.23 -18.93
N GLU A 72 -0.32 5.51 -17.83
CA GLU A 72 0.43 4.24 -17.75
C GLU A 72 -0.43 3.16 -17.09
N ILE A 73 -1.71 3.11 -17.47
CA ILE A 73 -2.70 2.20 -16.86
C ILE A 73 -2.22 0.75 -17.05
N PRO A 74 -2.01 -0.01 -15.95
CA PRO A 74 -1.82 -1.45 -16.05
C PRO A 74 -2.96 -2.09 -16.82
N THR A 75 -2.67 -3.03 -17.70
CA THR A 75 -3.71 -3.89 -18.25
C THR A 75 -3.93 -5.11 -17.36
N TRP A 76 -5.03 -5.82 -17.54
CA TRP A 76 -5.37 -6.99 -16.73
C TRP A 76 -5.94 -8.13 -17.56
N ARG A 77 -5.70 -9.35 -17.10
CA ARG A 77 -6.39 -10.57 -17.53
C ARG A 77 -6.49 -11.55 -16.35
N PRO A 78 -7.52 -12.40 -16.30
CA PRO A 78 -7.69 -13.37 -15.21
C PRO A 78 -6.65 -14.50 -15.22
N ASP A 79 -6.18 -14.87 -16.41
CA ASP A 79 -5.22 -15.95 -16.64
C ASP A 79 -4.43 -15.70 -17.95
N ALA A 80 -3.37 -16.49 -18.17
CA ALA A 80 -2.45 -16.29 -19.30
C ALA A 80 -3.06 -16.54 -20.69
N SER A 81 -4.16 -17.30 -20.79
CA SER A 81 -4.86 -17.63 -22.03
C SER A 81 -5.96 -16.62 -22.39
N SER A 82 -6.42 -15.85 -21.41
CA SER A 82 -7.43 -14.82 -21.58
C SER A 82 -6.89 -13.56 -22.29
N PRO A 83 -7.74 -12.86 -23.07
CA PRO A 83 -7.37 -11.60 -23.69
C PRO A 83 -7.13 -10.52 -22.63
N THR A 84 -6.21 -9.61 -22.92
CA THR A 84 -5.99 -8.40 -22.13
C THR A 84 -7.23 -7.49 -22.16
N GLN A 85 -7.58 -6.92 -21.02
CA GLN A 85 -8.61 -5.91 -20.87
C GLN A 85 -8.23 -4.83 -19.83
N ALA A 86 -9.09 -3.82 -19.67
CA ALA A 86 -8.94 -2.87 -18.59
C ALA A 86 -9.11 -3.56 -17.22
N PRO A 87 -8.35 -3.17 -16.18
CA PRO A 87 -8.51 -3.70 -14.84
C PRO A 87 -9.96 -3.57 -14.34
N PRO A 88 -10.53 -4.62 -13.72
CA PRO A 88 -11.93 -4.66 -13.30
C PRO A 88 -12.28 -3.68 -12.16
N ILE A 89 -11.26 -3.19 -11.45
CA ILE A 89 -11.34 -2.13 -10.43
C ILE A 89 -10.26 -1.12 -10.82
N PRO A 90 -10.46 0.22 -10.67
CA PRO A 90 -9.36 1.16 -10.86
C PRO A 90 -8.18 0.66 -10.03
N ALA A 91 -7.12 0.25 -10.72
CA ALA A 91 -6.03 -0.49 -10.09
C ALA A 91 -5.49 0.34 -8.93
N ILE A 92 -5.04 -0.36 -7.87
CA ILE A 92 -4.50 0.17 -6.63
C ILE A 92 -3.93 1.59 -6.85
N PRO A 93 -4.49 2.63 -6.20
CA PRO A 93 -4.17 4.01 -6.54
C PRO A 93 -2.67 4.24 -6.32
N MET A 94 -1.93 4.33 -7.42
CA MET A 94 -0.51 4.64 -7.42
C MET A 94 -0.35 6.15 -7.47
N ALA A 95 0.44 6.73 -6.58
CA ALA A 95 0.81 8.15 -6.68
C ALA A 95 2.22 8.31 -7.25
N ASN A 96 2.33 9.17 -8.26
CA ASN A 96 3.60 9.70 -8.73
C ASN A 96 3.78 11.10 -8.18
N MET A 97 4.60 11.20 -7.14
CA MET A 97 4.99 12.45 -6.51
C MET A 97 6.05 12.13 -5.46
N VAL A 98 6.79 13.14 -5.02
CA VAL A 98 7.71 12.99 -3.88
C VAL A 98 6.86 12.61 -2.65
N GLY A 99 7.14 11.47 -2.03
CA GLY A 99 6.33 10.82 -0.99
C GLY A 99 5.49 9.64 -1.48
N GLY A 100 5.16 9.60 -2.78
CA GLY A 100 4.40 8.55 -3.45
C GLY A 100 3.07 8.21 -2.77
N THR A 101 2.66 6.94 -2.85
CA THR A 101 1.40 6.44 -2.28
C THR A 101 1.27 6.65 -0.76
N SER A 102 2.38 6.87 -0.03
CA SER A 102 2.31 7.21 1.40
C SER A 102 1.60 8.54 1.67
N ILE A 103 1.42 9.40 0.65
CA ILE A 103 0.64 10.64 0.81
C ILE A 103 -0.85 10.37 0.90
N HIS A 104 -1.38 9.36 0.20
CA HIS A 104 -2.83 9.13 0.10
C HIS A 104 -3.31 7.79 0.67
N TYR A 105 -2.40 6.94 1.15
CA TYR A 105 -2.74 5.67 1.80
C TYR A 105 -3.66 5.82 3.03
N GLY A 106 -4.22 4.70 3.48
CA GLY A 106 -5.12 4.62 4.64
C GLY A 106 -4.43 4.61 6.01
N THR A 107 -3.09 4.71 6.05
CA THR A 107 -2.25 4.82 7.26
C THR A 107 -2.30 3.66 8.27
N GLN A 108 -2.89 2.53 7.90
CA GLN A 108 -2.79 1.31 8.71
C GLN A 108 -1.32 0.87 8.75
N SER A 109 -0.74 0.72 9.95
CA SER A 109 0.70 0.54 10.14
C SER A 109 0.99 -0.73 10.95
N TRP A 110 0.89 -1.87 10.29
CA TRP A 110 1.03 -3.20 10.89
C TRP A 110 2.47 -3.71 10.84
N ARG A 111 2.89 -4.43 11.89
CA ARG A 111 4.02 -5.36 11.81
C ARG A 111 3.52 -6.70 11.29
N PHE A 112 4.37 -7.46 10.61
CA PHE A 112 4.08 -8.88 10.36
C PHE A 112 4.12 -9.64 11.69
N ARG A 113 3.37 -10.74 11.77
CA ARG A 113 3.41 -11.67 12.89
C ARG A 113 4.57 -12.65 12.73
N ALA A 114 4.93 -13.37 13.79
CA ALA A 114 6.08 -14.28 13.75
C ALA A 114 5.82 -15.49 12.83
N ASP A 115 4.58 -15.98 12.81
CA ASP A 115 4.12 -17.07 11.93
C ASP A 115 4.09 -16.67 10.45
N ASP A 116 4.02 -15.37 10.12
CA ASP A 116 4.10 -14.89 8.73
C ASP A 116 5.44 -15.24 8.05
N PHE A 117 6.47 -15.53 8.85
CA PHE A 117 7.80 -15.91 8.36
C PHE A 117 7.96 -17.42 8.15
N THR A 118 7.05 -18.23 8.69
CA THR A 118 7.13 -19.71 8.72
C THR A 118 5.87 -20.40 8.19
N ILE A 119 5.04 -19.67 7.43
CA ILE A 119 3.73 -20.10 6.91
C ILE A 119 3.78 -21.51 6.32
N ARG A 120 4.77 -21.80 5.45
CA ARG A 120 4.84 -23.11 4.77
C ARG A 120 5.09 -24.21 5.79
N SER A 121 6.14 -24.05 6.61
CA SER A 121 6.53 -25.07 7.57
C SER A 121 5.42 -25.32 8.60
N ASP A 122 4.82 -24.27 9.14
CA ASP A 122 3.79 -24.39 10.18
C ASP A 122 2.50 -25.02 9.64
N THR A 123 2.11 -24.66 8.43
CA THR A 123 0.98 -25.28 7.72
C THR A 123 1.19 -26.77 7.54
N ILE A 124 2.35 -27.19 7.01
CA ILE A 124 2.66 -28.61 6.77
C ILE A 124 2.68 -29.39 8.08
N ASN A 125 3.32 -28.84 9.12
CA ASN A 125 3.45 -29.51 10.41
C ASN A 125 2.09 -29.71 11.11
N THR A 126 1.16 -28.77 10.91
CA THR A 126 -0.14 -28.76 11.60
C THR A 126 -1.22 -29.50 10.81
N TYR A 127 -1.29 -29.27 9.50
CA TYR A 127 -2.41 -29.69 8.65
C TYR A 127 -2.03 -30.63 7.51
N GLY A 128 -0.74 -30.95 7.35
CA GLY A 128 -0.23 -31.79 6.26
C GLY A 128 0.07 -31.00 4.99
N GLU A 129 0.91 -31.54 4.11
CA GLU A 129 1.32 -30.88 2.86
C GLU A 129 0.16 -30.67 1.88
N GLU A 130 -0.86 -31.52 1.95
CA GLU A 130 -2.09 -31.43 1.17
C GLU A 130 -2.98 -30.23 1.52
N SER A 131 -2.73 -29.58 2.66
CA SER A 131 -3.47 -28.38 3.06
C SER A 131 -3.02 -27.11 2.32
N LEU A 132 -1.81 -27.13 1.75
CA LEU A 132 -1.33 -26.03 0.93
C LEU A 132 -2.18 -25.93 -0.34
N PRO A 133 -2.63 -24.71 -0.73
CA PRO A 133 -3.44 -24.56 -1.92
C PRO A 133 -2.73 -25.10 -3.17
N PRO A 134 -3.42 -25.87 -4.03
CA PRO A 134 -2.81 -26.42 -5.24
C PRO A 134 -2.16 -25.32 -6.10
N GLY A 135 -0.90 -25.52 -6.48
CA GLY A 135 -0.14 -24.57 -7.29
C GLY A 135 0.40 -23.36 -6.52
N SER A 136 0.12 -23.25 -5.21
CA SER A 136 0.70 -22.19 -4.39
C SER A 136 2.21 -22.37 -4.26
N THR A 137 2.92 -21.24 -4.32
CA THR A 137 4.37 -21.13 -4.14
C THR A 137 4.74 -20.62 -2.75
N THR A 138 3.84 -20.81 -1.77
CA THR A 138 4.06 -20.41 -0.38
C THR A 138 5.37 -20.97 0.15
N ALA A 139 6.18 -20.08 0.73
CA ALA A 139 7.52 -20.37 1.21
C ALA A 139 7.79 -19.64 2.52
N ASP A 140 8.70 -20.21 3.31
CA ASP A 140 9.20 -19.53 4.51
C ASP A 140 10.19 -18.43 4.10
N TRP A 141 10.22 -17.38 4.91
CA TRP A 141 11.15 -16.29 4.71
C TRP A 141 12.57 -16.73 5.10
N PRO A 142 13.62 -16.23 4.42
CA PRO A 142 15.00 -16.52 4.79
C PRO A 142 15.48 -15.69 6.01
N ILE A 143 14.56 -15.00 6.68
CA ILE A 143 14.73 -14.17 7.86
C ILE A 143 13.52 -14.40 8.78
N THR A 144 13.63 -13.97 10.03
CA THR A 144 12.60 -14.12 11.05
C THR A 144 12.01 -12.77 11.45
N TYR A 145 10.92 -12.81 12.23
CA TYR A 145 10.40 -11.61 12.85
C TYR A 145 11.47 -10.89 13.70
N ASP A 146 12.26 -11.64 14.47
CA ASP A 146 13.30 -11.07 15.34
C ASP A 146 14.40 -10.34 14.55
N ASP A 147 14.66 -10.75 13.30
CA ASP A 147 15.56 -10.03 12.41
C ASP A 147 14.99 -8.66 11.99
N LEU A 148 13.66 -8.54 11.86
CA LEU A 148 12.97 -7.32 11.43
C LEU A 148 12.47 -6.44 12.58
N GLU A 149 12.27 -6.97 13.79
CA GLU A 149 11.76 -6.24 14.96
C GLU A 149 12.49 -4.90 15.19
N PRO A 150 13.85 -4.84 15.15
CA PRO A 150 14.57 -3.59 15.37
C PRO A 150 14.32 -2.55 14.27
N TYR A 151 13.97 -2.99 13.05
CA TYR A 151 13.67 -2.11 11.92
C TYR A 151 12.21 -1.66 11.93
N TYR A 152 11.28 -2.51 12.41
CA TYR A 152 9.92 -2.08 12.68
C TYR A 152 9.88 -0.96 13.73
N ASP A 153 10.60 -1.10 14.85
CA ASP A 153 10.71 -0.04 15.87
C ASP A 153 11.29 1.25 15.26
N GLN A 154 12.39 1.17 14.51
CA GLN A 154 13.00 2.35 13.90
C GLN A 154 12.03 3.08 12.95
N VAL A 155 11.32 2.35 12.09
CA VAL A 155 10.37 2.95 11.14
C VAL A 155 9.19 3.56 11.88
N GLU A 156 8.61 2.88 12.87
CA GLU A 156 7.49 3.40 13.66
C GLU A 156 7.83 4.75 14.30
N TYR A 157 9.02 4.87 14.90
CA TYR A 157 9.52 6.11 15.49
C TYR A 157 9.86 7.19 14.46
N ALA A 158 10.41 6.80 13.30
CA ALA A 158 10.77 7.73 12.24
C ALA A 158 9.54 8.38 11.59
N ILE A 159 8.44 7.64 11.45
CA ILE A 159 7.21 8.13 10.81
C ILE A 159 6.13 8.58 11.82
N GLY A 160 6.30 8.28 13.10
CA GLY A 160 5.36 8.67 14.18
C GLY A 160 4.09 7.83 14.15
N VAL A 161 4.19 6.55 14.50
CA VAL A 161 3.05 5.64 14.59
C VAL A 161 2.35 5.75 15.95
N SER A 162 1.04 5.98 15.93
CA SER A 162 0.17 5.93 17.10
C SER A 162 -0.37 4.51 17.29
N GLY A 163 -0.25 3.96 18.50
CA GLY A 163 -0.72 2.62 18.81
C GLY A 163 -0.56 2.26 20.27
N GLN A 164 -0.91 1.02 20.61
CA GLN A 164 -0.69 0.44 21.93
C GLN A 164 -0.29 -1.01 21.74
N GLY A 165 0.86 -1.42 22.29
CA GLY A 165 1.31 -2.80 22.28
C GLY A 165 0.72 -3.62 23.43
N GLY A 166 0.70 -4.93 23.24
CA GLY A 166 0.23 -5.92 24.22
C GLY A 166 -1.28 -6.00 24.39
N VAL A 167 -2.07 -5.33 23.54
CA VAL A 167 -3.54 -5.39 23.57
C VAL A 167 -4.11 -6.34 22.54
N ASN A 168 -3.34 -6.68 21.51
CA ASN A 168 -3.66 -7.75 20.60
C ASN A 168 -2.99 -9.02 21.13
N PRO A 169 -3.74 -10.03 21.61
CA PRO A 169 -3.13 -11.24 22.17
C PRO A 169 -2.35 -12.07 21.14
N PHE A 170 -2.49 -11.74 19.85
CA PHE A 170 -1.85 -12.42 18.72
C PHE A 170 -0.67 -11.62 18.13
N GLU A 171 -0.33 -10.45 18.67
CA GLU A 171 0.78 -9.66 18.14
C GLU A 171 2.14 -10.26 18.51
N SER A 172 3.11 -10.12 17.60
CA SER A 172 4.49 -10.44 17.91
C SER A 172 5.08 -9.50 18.95
N ALA A 173 6.05 -10.01 19.72
CA ALA A 173 6.73 -9.26 20.76
C ALA A 173 7.38 -7.97 20.23
N ARG A 174 7.30 -6.91 21.02
CA ARG A 174 7.85 -5.59 20.68
C ARG A 174 8.87 -5.22 21.76
N ALA A 175 10.06 -4.78 21.38
CA ALA A 175 11.10 -4.41 22.34
C ALA A 175 10.73 -3.13 23.11
N ARG A 176 9.98 -2.23 22.45
CA ARG A 176 9.55 -0.94 22.98
C ARG A 176 8.14 -0.61 22.53
N GLU A 177 7.46 0.20 23.33
CA GLU A 177 6.12 0.73 23.05
C GLU A 177 6.09 1.61 21.78
N PHE A 178 4.91 1.83 21.20
CA PHE A 178 4.73 2.81 20.12
C PHE A 178 5.23 4.22 20.53
N PRO A 179 5.72 5.04 19.58
CA PRO A 179 6.18 6.39 19.88
C PRO A 179 5.07 7.32 20.38
N LEU A 180 3.82 7.02 20.02
CA LEU A 180 2.65 7.82 20.36
C LEU A 180 1.50 6.92 20.85
N PRO A 181 0.65 7.41 21.78
CA PRO A 181 -0.51 6.66 22.23
C PRO A 181 -1.51 6.46 21.08
N PRO A 182 -2.47 5.53 21.21
CA PRO A 182 -3.48 5.28 20.20
C PRO A 182 -4.23 6.55 19.77
N MET A 183 -4.78 6.50 18.56
CA MET A 183 -5.71 7.52 18.11
C MET A 183 -6.90 7.60 19.08
N ARG A 184 -7.43 8.81 19.29
CA ARG A 184 -8.59 9.00 20.17
C ARG A 184 -9.74 8.08 19.76
N ASP A 185 -10.49 7.65 20.77
CA ASP A 185 -11.66 6.80 20.58
C ASP A 185 -12.79 7.51 19.81
N MET A 186 -13.67 6.72 19.19
CA MET A 186 -14.78 7.16 18.35
C MET A 186 -15.97 6.20 18.48
N GLY A 187 -17.17 6.74 18.68
CA GLY A 187 -18.32 5.95 19.12
C GLY A 187 -18.71 4.75 18.25
N TYR A 188 -18.50 4.78 16.92
CA TYR A 188 -18.75 3.60 16.08
C TYR A 188 -17.71 2.51 16.32
N SER A 189 -16.42 2.87 16.38
CA SER A 189 -15.34 1.92 16.69
C SER A 189 -15.51 1.32 18.09
N SER A 190 -15.88 2.12 19.10
CA SER A 190 -16.15 1.61 20.46
C SER A 190 -17.34 0.65 20.47
N MET A 191 -18.45 1.02 19.83
CA MET A 191 -19.65 0.18 19.72
C MET A 191 -19.33 -1.16 19.04
N MET A 192 -18.55 -1.14 17.96
CA MET A 192 -18.16 -2.35 17.25
C MET A 192 -17.16 -3.18 18.06
N GLY A 193 -16.24 -2.56 18.80
CA GLY A 193 -15.36 -3.25 19.74
C GLY A 193 -16.14 -3.96 20.84
N GLU A 194 -17.11 -3.29 21.47
CA GLU A 194 -17.98 -3.93 22.46
C GLU A 194 -18.75 -5.12 21.87
N ALA A 195 -19.25 -4.99 20.64
CA ALA A 195 -19.91 -6.09 19.93
C ALA A 195 -18.96 -7.27 19.69
N MET A 196 -17.74 -7.02 19.19
CA MET A 196 -16.71 -8.05 19.00
C MET A 196 -16.37 -8.77 20.31
N SER A 197 -16.14 -8.02 21.40
CA SER A 197 -15.90 -8.61 22.73
C SER A 197 -17.08 -9.43 23.24
N SER A 198 -18.32 -9.00 22.99
CA SER A 198 -19.52 -9.75 23.41
C SER A 198 -19.67 -11.11 22.71
N LEU A 199 -19.05 -11.25 21.53
CA LEU A 199 -18.98 -12.50 20.77
C LEU A 199 -17.77 -13.36 21.18
N GLY A 200 -16.92 -12.88 22.09
CA GLY A 200 -15.74 -13.59 22.57
C GLY A 200 -14.46 -13.32 21.79
N TYR A 201 -14.46 -12.34 20.88
CA TYR A 201 -13.27 -11.91 20.15
C TYR A 201 -12.43 -10.90 20.93
N HIS A 202 -11.22 -10.60 20.45
CA HIS A 202 -10.24 -9.73 21.11
C HIS A 202 -9.98 -8.45 20.30
N PRO A 203 -10.93 -7.50 20.30
CA PRO A 203 -10.77 -6.25 19.57
C PRO A 203 -9.72 -5.34 20.20
N PHE A 204 -9.00 -4.60 19.37
CA PHE A 204 -7.97 -3.66 19.79
C PHE A 204 -7.91 -2.41 18.86
N PRO A 205 -7.42 -1.25 19.34
CA PRO A 205 -7.23 -0.10 18.49
C PRO A 205 -6.13 -0.37 17.46
N GLN A 206 -6.41 -0.19 16.17
CA GLN A 206 -5.40 -0.46 15.16
C GLN A 206 -4.20 0.53 15.29
N PRO A 207 -2.98 0.09 14.95
CA PRO A 207 -1.84 0.99 14.82
C PRO A 207 -1.98 1.87 13.57
N ALA A 208 -1.75 3.17 13.72
CA ALA A 208 -1.93 4.15 12.66
C ALA A 208 -0.68 5.05 12.48
N ALA A 209 -0.21 5.19 11.26
CA ALA A 209 0.83 6.16 10.88
C ALA A 209 0.24 7.59 10.80
N ILE A 210 -0.31 8.04 11.91
CA ILE A 210 -0.89 9.37 12.15
C ILE A 210 -0.48 9.76 13.56
N ILE A 211 -0.05 11.01 13.76
CA ILE A 211 0.38 11.47 15.09
C ILE A 211 -0.81 11.91 15.95
N SER A 212 -1.04 11.22 17.08
CA SER A 212 -2.11 11.52 18.04
C SER A 212 -1.81 12.72 18.93
N GLN A 213 -0.54 13.10 19.03
CA GLN A 213 -0.03 14.26 19.74
C GLN A 213 1.02 14.97 18.87
N ASP A 214 1.38 16.21 19.22
CA ASP A 214 2.48 16.92 18.55
C ASP A 214 3.76 16.08 18.66
N TYR A 215 4.39 15.81 17.53
CA TYR A 215 5.54 14.91 17.46
C TYR A 215 6.46 15.37 16.34
N ASP A 216 7.76 15.45 16.64
CA ASP A 216 8.79 15.68 15.62
C ASP A 216 8.55 16.95 14.77
N GLY A 217 8.09 18.02 15.43
CA GLY A 217 7.80 19.31 14.79
C GLY A 217 6.52 19.34 13.94
N ARG A 218 5.68 18.29 13.99
CA ARG A 218 4.40 18.18 13.29
C ARG A 218 3.23 18.25 14.29
N PRO A 219 2.11 18.89 13.95
CA PRO A 219 0.98 19.05 14.86
C PRO A 219 0.08 17.80 14.90
N ALA A 220 -0.55 17.56 16.04
CA ALA A 220 -1.50 16.47 16.26
C ALA A 220 -2.64 16.42 15.22
N CYS A 221 -3.20 15.23 15.01
CA CYS A 221 -4.34 15.04 14.11
C CYS A 221 -5.57 15.86 14.51
N THR A 222 -6.16 16.56 13.54
CA THR A 222 -7.40 17.33 13.71
C THR A 222 -8.65 16.49 13.48
N TYR A 223 -8.50 15.24 13.03
CA TYR A 223 -9.61 14.30 12.78
C TYR A 223 -10.63 14.81 11.76
N CYS A 224 -10.15 15.46 10.68
CA CYS A 224 -10.98 16.19 9.73
C CYS A 224 -11.81 15.35 8.72
N GLY A 225 -11.60 14.03 8.59
CA GLY A 225 -12.31 13.19 7.60
C GLY A 225 -11.50 12.88 6.33
N PHE A 226 -10.72 13.84 5.84
CA PHE A 226 -9.99 13.73 4.57
C PHE A 226 -8.62 13.07 4.76
N CYS A 227 -8.63 11.76 4.99
CA CYS A 227 -7.44 10.96 5.25
C CYS A 227 -7.08 10.05 4.08
N SER A 228 -7.79 8.94 3.89
CA SER A 228 -7.58 8.01 2.77
C SER A 228 -7.94 8.65 1.44
N SER A 229 -7.05 8.54 0.45
CA SER A 229 -7.09 9.19 -0.87
C SER A 229 -6.72 10.68 -0.89
N TYR A 230 -6.35 11.29 0.23
CA TYR A 230 -6.03 12.72 0.33
C TYR A 230 -4.61 12.95 0.86
N GLY A 231 -3.92 13.98 0.35
CA GLY A 231 -2.78 14.56 1.07
C GLY A 231 -3.26 15.26 2.34
N CYS A 232 -2.46 15.21 3.41
CA CYS A 232 -2.83 15.80 4.69
C CYS A 232 -2.55 17.31 4.68
N TRP A 233 -3.56 18.10 5.02
CA TRP A 233 -3.45 19.56 5.00
C TRP A 233 -2.73 20.16 6.22
N ASN A 234 -2.54 19.38 7.29
CA ASN A 234 -1.88 19.85 8.51
C ASN A 234 -0.66 19.01 8.90
N ASP A 235 -0.14 18.18 7.98
CA ASP A 235 1.01 17.30 8.20
C ASP A 235 0.87 16.28 9.35
N SER A 236 -0.31 16.05 9.91
CA SER A 236 -0.51 15.08 11.00
C SER A 236 -0.53 13.62 10.52
N LYS A 237 -1.04 13.40 9.30
CA LYS A 237 -0.96 12.10 8.63
C LYS A 237 0.48 11.87 8.18
N SER A 238 1.06 10.74 8.55
CA SER A 238 2.43 10.47 8.12
C SER A 238 2.50 10.20 6.63
N SER A 239 3.63 10.58 6.05
CA SER A 239 4.10 10.23 4.72
C SER A 239 5.59 10.48 4.72
N THR A 240 6.36 9.84 3.85
CA THR A 240 7.80 10.12 3.79
C THR A 240 8.09 11.57 3.39
N LEU A 241 7.19 12.22 2.65
CA LEU A 241 7.29 13.65 2.30
C LEU A 241 7.43 14.56 3.53
N VAL A 242 6.62 14.33 4.57
CA VAL A 242 6.58 15.19 5.78
C VAL A 242 7.44 14.66 6.92
N SER A 243 7.89 13.41 6.84
CA SER A 243 8.74 12.76 7.86
C SER A 243 10.18 12.61 7.38
N THR A 244 10.53 11.49 6.77
CA THR A 244 11.92 11.10 6.55
C THR A 244 12.61 11.84 5.41
N ILE A 245 11.90 12.19 4.33
CA ILE A 245 12.47 12.96 3.20
C ILE A 245 12.88 14.36 3.69
N ARG A 246 12.01 15.04 4.44
CA ARG A 246 12.32 16.35 5.03
C ARG A 246 13.63 16.31 5.83
N LYS A 247 13.78 15.33 6.72
CA LYS A 247 15.00 15.15 7.51
C LYS A 247 16.21 14.80 6.65
N ALA A 248 16.02 14.03 5.59
CA ALA A 248 17.09 13.70 4.66
C ALA A 248 17.62 14.95 3.94
N GLU A 249 16.74 15.87 3.53
CA GLU A 249 17.13 17.15 2.92
C GLU A 249 17.87 18.07 3.88
N GLU A 250 17.47 18.10 5.16
CA GLU A 250 18.13 18.90 6.22
C GLU A 250 19.61 18.53 6.42
N THR A 251 20.04 17.33 6.00
CA THR A 251 21.46 16.94 6.01
C THR A 251 22.31 17.66 4.96
N GLY A 252 21.69 18.21 3.90
CA GLY A 252 22.38 18.75 2.73
C GLY A 252 23.02 17.68 1.82
N ASN A 253 22.69 16.40 2.02
CA ASN A 253 23.25 15.28 1.27
C ASN A 253 22.28 14.63 0.28
N LEU A 254 20.99 15.02 0.29
CA LEU A 254 19.98 14.55 -0.65
C LEU A 254 19.67 15.63 -1.69
N GLU A 255 19.83 15.28 -2.97
CA GLU A 255 19.32 16.04 -4.10
C GLU A 255 18.08 15.34 -4.66
N ILE A 256 16.93 16.03 -4.70
CA ILE A 256 15.70 15.50 -5.29
C ILE A 256 15.47 16.14 -6.66
N ARG A 257 15.25 15.29 -7.68
CA ARG A 257 14.86 15.72 -9.03
C ARG A 257 13.42 15.25 -9.29
N PRO A 258 12.41 16.12 -9.06
CA PRO A 258 11.03 15.80 -9.41
C PRO A 258 10.82 15.86 -10.92
N ASN A 259 9.76 15.20 -11.40
CA ASN A 259 9.47 15.01 -12.83
C ASN A 259 10.63 14.36 -13.61
N ALA A 260 11.42 13.52 -12.94
CA ALA A 260 12.52 12.75 -13.51
C ALA A 260 12.09 11.29 -13.65
N ARG A 261 11.76 10.90 -14.87
CA ARG A 261 11.22 9.57 -15.17
C ARG A 261 12.30 8.62 -15.64
N VAL A 262 12.67 7.65 -14.81
CA VAL A 262 13.62 6.60 -15.23
C VAL A 262 13.00 5.71 -16.29
N LEU A 263 13.76 5.48 -17.38
CA LEU A 263 13.38 4.62 -18.50
C LEU A 263 14.08 3.27 -18.44
N ARG A 264 15.33 3.25 -17.92
CA ARG A 264 16.18 2.06 -17.88
C ARG A 264 17.20 2.13 -16.74
N ILE A 265 17.47 0.99 -16.12
CA ILE A 265 18.62 0.77 -15.25
C ILE A 265 19.76 0.22 -16.13
N ASN A 266 20.91 0.90 -16.10
CA ASN A 266 22.04 0.58 -16.95
C ASN A 266 22.94 -0.46 -16.27
N SER A 267 23.41 -1.44 -17.04
CA SER A 267 24.36 -2.46 -16.60
C SER A 267 25.51 -2.60 -17.59
N ASN A 268 26.70 -2.95 -17.12
CA ASN A 268 27.84 -3.28 -17.98
C ASN A 268 27.80 -4.74 -18.47
N ASP A 269 28.79 -5.12 -19.29
CA ASP A 269 28.94 -6.45 -19.87
C ASP A 269 29.18 -7.59 -18.85
N GLN A 270 29.42 -7.25 -17.58
CA GLN A 270 29.55 -8.19 -16.46
C GLN A 270 28.26 -8.30 -15.64
N GLY A 271 27.20 -7.59 -16.03
CA GLY A 271 25.92 -7.53 -15.32
C GLY A 271 25.91 -6.57 -14.12
N GLN A 272 26.98 -5.80 -13.89
CA GLN A 272 27.00 -4.84 -12.79
C GLN A 272 26.21 -3.57 -13.17
N VAL A 273 25.30 -3.14 -12.30
CA VAL A 273 24.57 -1.87 -12.45
C VAL A 273 25.53 -0.68 -12.37
N THR A 274 25.41 0.26 -13.31
CA THR A 274 26.28 1.44 -13.43
C THR A 274 25.55 2.76 -13.19
N GLY A 275 24.22 2.77 -13.29
CA GLY A 275 23.41 3.98 -13.18
C GLY A 275 22.05 3.81 -13.84
N VAL A 276 21.47 4.91 -14.28
CA VAL A 276 20.15 4.93 -14.94
C VAL A 276 20.13 5.90 -16.11
N THR A 277 19.25 5.62 -17.07
CA THR A 277 18.82 6.54 -18.12
C THR A 277 17.40 7.02 -17.81
N TYR A 278 17.17 8.33 -17.84
CA TYR A 278 15.89 8.94 -17.46
C TYR A 278 15.54 10.14 -18.33
N LEU A 279 14.25 10.49 -18.38
CA LEU A 279 13.78 11.77 -18.93
C LEU A 279 13.74 12.79 -17.81
N ASP A 280 14.40 13.92 -18.00
CA ASP A 280 14.29 15.07 -17.11
C ASP A 280 12.95 15.81 -17.27
N ALA A 281 12.75 16.86 -16.47
CA ALA A 281 11.51 17.64 -16.47
C ALA A 281 11.22 18.35 -17.81
N ASP A 282 12.24 18.58 -18.64
CA ASP A 282 12.14 19.19 -19.96
C ASP A 282 11.95 18.12 -21.06
N GLY A 283 11.95 16.84 -20.70
CA GLY A 283 11.82 15.71 -21.62
C GLY A 283 13.12 15.31 -22.30
N ASN A 284 14.28 15.77 -21.83
CA ASN A 284 15.57 15.35 -22.35
C ASN A 284 16.01 14.03 -21.72
N GLU A 285 16.65 13.18 -22.51
CA GLU A 285 17.29 11.97 -22.01
C GLU A 285 18.63 12.29 -21.34
N VAL A 286 18.78 11.80 -20.10
CA VAL A 286 19.94 12.03 -19.23
C VAL A 286 20.43 10.70 -18.68
N GLU A 287 21.76 10.57 -18.59
CA GLU A 287 22.44 9.46 -17.92
C GLU A 287 23.01 9.92 -16.57
N GLN A 288 22.68 9.17 -15.53
CA GLN A 288 23.19 9.39 -14.18
C GLN A 288 23.88 8.13 -13.67
N GLU A 289 25.20 8.17 -13.59
CA GLU A 289 25.99 7.13 -12.95
C GLU A 289 25.83 7.16 -11.43
N ALA A 290 25.92 5.98 -10.80
CA ALA A 290 25.86 5.85 -9.34
C ALA A 290 26.76 4.72 -8.82
N GLY A 291 27.22 4.83 -7.56
CA GLY A 291 27.89 3.73 -6.85
C GLY A 291 26.91 2.66 -6.37
N LEU A 292 25.70 3.08 -5.99
CA LEU A 292 24.59 2.25 -5.55
C LEU A 292 23.30 2.70 -6.23
N VAL A 293 22.46 1.78 -6.67
CA VAL A 293 21.12 2.08 -7.20
C VAL A 293 20.07 1.34 -6.37
N ILE A 294 19.09 2.08 -5.83
CA ILE A 294 17.95 1.56 -5.09
C ILE A 294 16.69 1.73 -5.93
N LEU A 295 15.99 0.62 -6.18
CA LEU A 295 14.75 0.58 -6.92
C LEU A 295 13.54 0.57 -5.97
N SER A 296 12.75 1.66 -5.94
CA SER A 296 11.64 1.85 -5.00
C SER A 296 10.42 2.53 -5.65
N THR A 297 10.03 2.04 -6.83
CA THR A 297 9.04 2.66 -7.74
C THR A 297 7.61 2.13 -7.64
N TYR A 298 7.28 1.33 -6.61
CA TYR A 298 6.04 0.52 -6.48
C TYR A 298 6.11 -0.83 -7.24
N VAL A 299 5.34 -1.84 -6.83
CA VAL A 299 5.47 -3.23 -7.31
C VAL A 299 5.36 -3.34 -8.84
N TYR A 300 4.43 -2.61 -9.46
CA TYR A 300 4.25 -2.61 -10.91
C TYR A 300 5.45 -2.05 -11.65
N GLU A 301 5.96 -0.89 -11.23
CA GLU A 301 7.10 -0.25 -11.90
C GLU A 301 8.44 -0.87 -11.55
N ASN A 302 8.57 -1.47 -10.37
CA ASN A 302 9.75 -2.26 -10.03
C ASN A 302 9.89 -3.41 -11.03
N VAL A 303 8.82 -4.17 -11.25
CA VAL A 303 8.81 -5.27 -12.23
C VAL A 303 9.02 -4.72 -13.64
N ARG A 304 8.23 -3.72 -14.03
CA ARG A 304 8.29 -3.14 -15.37
C ARG A 304 9.69 -2.61 -15.71
N LEU A 305 10.30 -1.84 -14.82
CA LEU A 305 11.62 -1.26 -15.04
C LEU A 305 12.71 -2.33 -15.10
N LEU A 306 12.64 -3.39 -14.28
CA LEU A 306 13.55 -4.52 -14.38
C LEU A 306 13.42 -5.23 -15.74
N LEU A 307 12.20 -5.49 -16.20
CA LEU A 307 11.94 -6.11 -17.50
C LEU A 307 12.37 -5.23 -18.69
N LEU A 308 12.15 -3.92 -18.61
CA LEU A 308 12.61 -2.94 -19.61
C LEU A 308 14.14 -2.77 -19.63
N SER A 309 14.82 -3.13 -18.54
CA SER A 309 16.27 -3.01 -18.38
C SER A 309 17.03 -4.23 -18.90
N ALA A 310 16.56 -4.85 -19.99
CA ALA A 310 17.27 -5.93 -20.66
C ALA A 310 18.61 -5.43 -21.22
N SER A 311 19.63 -6.28 -21.24
CA SER A 311 20.96 -6.03 -21.80
C SER A 311 21.51 -7.30 -22.44
N ASP A 312 22.67 -7.23 -23.10
CA ASP A 312 23.31 -8.44 -23.65
C ASP A 312 23.60 -9.48 -22.57
N TYR A 313 23.94 -9.03 -21.35
CA TYR A 313 24.10 -9.91 -20.19
C TYR A 313 22.76 -10.40 -19.62
N TYR A 314 21.73 -9.55 -19.63
CA TYR A 314 20.40 -9.84 -19.11
C TYR A 314 19.32 -9.78 -20.21
N PRO A 315 19.25 -10.76 -21.13
CA PRO A 315 18.39 -10.68 -22.31
C PRO A 315 16.88 -10.66 -21.97
N ASN A 316 16.50 -11.15 -20.79
CA ASN A 316 15.11 -11.26 -20.34
C ASN A 316 14.72 -10.20 -19.28
N GLY A 317 15.50 -9.12 -19.19
CA GLY A 317 15.36 -8.09 -18.15
C GLY A 317 16.42 -8.23 -17.04
N LEU A 318 16.79 -7.09 -16.45
CA LEU A 318 17.81 -6.98 -15.41
C LEU A 318 17.48 -7.95 -14.26
N VAL A 319 18.51 -8.71 -13.83
CA VAL A 319 18.44 -9.71 -12.75
C VAL A 319 17.37 -10.80 -12.92
N ASN A 320 16.82 -10.98 -14.12
CA ASN A 320 15.74 -11.93 -14.40
C ASN A 320 16.22 -13.26 -15.03
N SER A 321 17.46 -13.69 -14.75
CA SER A 321 18.03 -14.91 -15.34
C SER A 321 17.25 -16.18 -14.98
N ASN A 322 16.55 -16.19 -13.83
CA ASN A 322 15.73 -17.31 -13.36
C ASN A 322 14.22 -17.12 -13.63
N GLY A 323 13.83 -16.08 -14.36
CA GLY A 323 12.42 -15.82 -14.71
C GLY A 323 11.50 -15.50 -13.53
N GLN A 324 12.06 -15.05 -12.39
CA GLN A 324 11.29 -14.76 -11.17
C GLN A 324 10.74 -13.33 -11.11
N VAL A 325 11.28 -12.39 -11.90
CA VAL A 325 10.80 -11.01 -11.90
C VAL A 325 9.35 -10.99 -12.39
N GLY A 326 8.46 -10.48 -11.53
CA GLY A 326 7.03 -10.39 -11.80
C GLY A 326 6.21 -11.61 -11.35
N LYS A 327 6.82 -12.72 -10.95
CA LYS A 327 6.11 -13.92 -10.46
C LYS A 327 5.59 -13.74 -9.03
N HIS A 328 4.67 -14.63 -8.63
CA HIS A 328 4.13 -14.71 -7.27
C HIS A 328 3.40 -13.45 -6.85
N TYR A 329 2.71 -12.82 -7.81
CA TYR A 329 1.96 -11.59 -7.55
C TYR A 329 0.82 -11.87 -6.57
N MET A 330 0.75 -11.05 -5.53
CA MET A 330 -0.26 -11.14 -4.48
C MET A 330 -0.98 -9.81 -4.31
N SER A 331 -2.27 -9.87 -4.03
CA SER A 331 -3.11 -8.74 -3.64
C SER A 331 -4.16 -9.23 -2.66
N HIS A 332 -4.40 -8.47 -1.58
CA HIS A 332 -5.46 -8.80 -0.63
C HIS A 332 -6.82 -8.81 -1.32
N ALA A 333 -7.63 -9.82 -0.98
CA ALA A 333 -9.06 -9.80 -1.25
C ALA A 333 -9.78 -9.09 -0.09
N TYR A 334 -10.89 -8.43 -0.41
CA TYR A 334 -11.66 -7.68 0.57
C TYR A 334 -13.07 -8.26 0.69
N VAL A 335 -13.49 -8.49 1.92
CA VAL A 335 -14.88 -8.80 2.27
C VAL A 335 -15.43 -7.59 3.01
N ALA A 336 -16.62 -7.11 2.66
CA ALA A 336 -17.23 -5.97 3.35
C ALA A 336 -18.71 -6.21 3.59
N ARG A 337 -19.20 -5.73 4.74
CA ARG A 337 -20.61 -5.77 5.12
C ARG A 337 -21.07 -4.40 5.58
N ASN A 338 -22.27 -4.03 5.19
CA ASN A 338 -22.93 -2.79 5.60
C ASN A 338 -24.15 -3.12 6.46
N GLY A 339 -24.30 -2.43 7.59
CA GLY A 339 -25.44 -2.55 8.49
C GLY A 339 -26.18 -1.23 8.63
N LEU A 340 -27.50 -1.27 8.67
CA LEU A 340 -28.32 -0.11 9.03
C LEU A 340 -28.55 -0.11 10.55
N PHE A 341 -28.35 1.05 11.18
CA PHE A 341 -28.55 1.30 12.60
C PHE A 341 -29.66 2.34 12.78
N PRO A 342 -30.95 1.98 12.68
CA PRO A 342 -32.05 2.95 12.66
C PRO A 342 -32.03 3.87 13.88
N GLY A 343 -32.19 5.18 13.63
CA GLY A 343 -32.20 6.19 14.69
C GLY A 343 -30.82 6.50 15.31
N THR A 344 -29.74 5.85 14.87
CA THR A 344 -28.39 6.04 15.40
C THR A 344 -27.53 6.80 14.41
N ARG A 345 -27.00 7.97 14.81
CA ARG A 345 -26.11 8.77 13.97
C ARG A 345 -24.65 8.39 14.23
N LEU A 346 -24.04 7.67 13.29
CA LEU A 346 -22.70 7.10 13.40
C LEU A 346 -21.56 8.08 13.10
N ASN A 347 -21.80 9.15 12.34
CA ASN A 347 -20.81 10.20 12.00
C ASN A 347 -19.50 9.70 11.35
N LEU A 348 -19.58 8.68 10.48
CA LEU A 348 -18.43 8.02 9.86
C LEU A 348 -17.58 8.89 8.92
N TRP A 349 -18.09 10.06 8.54
CA TRP A 349 -17.37 11.02 7.69
C TRP A 349 -16.35 11.86 8.47
N SER A 350 -16.49 11.93 9.80
CA SER A 350 -15.52 12.59 10.68
C SER A 350 -14.45 11.61 11.13
N GLY A 351 -13.23 12.09 11.38
CA GLY A 351 -12.13 11.24 11.84
C GLY A 351 -11.27 10.66 10.71
N THR A 352 -10.40 9.72 11.07
CA THR A 352 -9.52 9.02 10.11
C THR A 352 -9.81 7.53 10.14
N THR A 353 -9.58 6.82 9.01
CA THR A 353 -9.59 5.35 9.00
C THR A 353 -8.72 4.77 10.08
N GLY A 354 -7.65 5.46 10.52
CA GLY A 354 -6.76 5.11 11.61
C GLY A 354 -7.41 5.01 13.01
N GLN A 355 -8.67 5.40 13.18
CA GLN A 355 -9.45 5.21 14.42
C GLN A 355 -10.26 3.89 14.44
N ALA A 356 -10.14 3.04 13.42
CA ALA A 356 -10.81 1.75 13.42
C ALA A 356 -10.36 0.85 14.59
N VAL A 357 -11.32 0.09 15.09
CA VAL A 357 -11.05 -1.11 15.90
C VAL A 357 -10.77 -2.27 14.95
N ALA A 358 -9.81 -3.11 15.31
CA ALA A 358 -9.44 -4.31 14.56
C ALA A 358 -9.58 -5.55 15.45
N MET A 359 -9.70 -6.72 14.83
CA MET A 359 -9.56 -8.01 15.50
C MET A 359 -8.79 -9.00 14.61
N ASP A 360 -7.95 -9.80 15.25
CA ASP A 360 -7.05 -10.77 14.60
C ASP A 360 -7.42 -12.23 14.92
N ASP A 361 -8.49 -12.47 15.67
CA ASP A 361 -8.96 -13.81 16.04
C ASP A 361 -9.21 -14.72 14.82
N LEU A 362 -9.53 -14.14 13.67
CA LEU A 362 -9.75 -14.85 12.40
C LEU A 362 -8.64 -14.57 11.37
N ASN A 363 -7.47 -14.12 11.82
CA ASN A 363 -6.32 -13.78 10.98
C ASN A 363 -5.18 -14.78 11.14
N GLY A 364 -4.35 -14.93 10.10
CA GLY A 364 -3.22 -15.87 10.09
C GLY A 364 -3.63 -17.26 10.57
N ASP A 365 -2.86 -17.82 11.51
CA ASP A 365 -3.14 -19.11 12.14
C ASP A 365 -3.66 -18.98 13.59
N ASN A 366 -4.35 -17.88 13.90
CA ASN A 366 -4.95 -17.65 15.23
C ASN A 366 -6.19 -18.52 15.52
N PHE A 367 -6.64 -19.31 14.54
CA PHE A 367 -7.74 -20.26 14.66
C PHE A 367 -7.45 -21.55 13.88
N ASP A 368 -8.18 -22.62 14.18
CA ASP A 368 -7.99 -23.94 13.57
C ASP A 368 -8.58 -24.00 12.16
N HIS A 369 -7.73 -24.33 11.17
CA HIS A 369 -8.10 -24.46 9.76
C HIS A 369 -8.59 -25.86 9.36
N THR A 370 -8.63 -26.81 10.31
CA THR A 370 -9.01 -28.21 10.06
C THR A 370 -10.38 -28.32 9.40
N GLY A 371 -10.42 -28.87 8.19
CA GLY A 371 -11.66 -29.11 7.45
C GLY A 371 -12.27 -27.87 6.79
N LEU A 372 -11.63 -26.70 6.89
CA LEU A 372 -12.10 -25.47 6.24
C LEU A 372 -11.76 -25.42 4.73
N GLY A 373 -10.70 -26.14 4.33
CA GLY A 373 -10.28 -26.24 2.94
C GLY A 373 -9.59 -24.98 2.40
N PHE A 374 -9.12 -24.11 3.30
CA PHE A 374 -8.24 -22.98 3.05
C PHE A 374 -7.27 -22.86 4.24
N ILE A 375 -6.19 -22.11 4.05
CA ILE A 375 -5.25 -21.71 5.10
C ILE A 375 -5.26 -20.19 5.26
N ARG A 376 -4.76 -19.73 6.41
CA ARG A 376 -4.69 -18.31 6.76
C ARG A 376 -6.08 -17.69 6.87
N GLY A 377 -6.15 -16.38 7.12
CA GLY A 377 -7.40 -15.74 7.49
C GLY A 377 -7.51 -14.31 7.02
N ALA A 378 -8.22 -13.50 7.80
CA ALA A 378 -8.36 -12.09 7.57
C ALA A 378 -8.33 -11.29 8.88
N VAL A 379 -7.63 -10.16 8.85
CA VAL A 379 -7.86 -9.11 9.85
C VAL A 379 -9.19 -8.41 9.52
N ILE A 380 -10.00 -8.18 10.55
CA ILE A 380 -11.31 -7.53 10.42
C ILE A 380 -11.25 -6.15 11.08
N PHE A 381 -11.83 -5.15 10.42
CA PHE A 381 -11.81 -3.75 10.84
C PHE A 381 -13.21 -3.16 10.85
N ALA A 382 -13.50 -2.37 11.88
CA ALA A 382 -14.66 -1.50 11.92
C ALA A 382 -14.25 -0.09 12.32
N GLY A 383 -14.61 0.89 11.51
CA GLY A 383 -14.22 2.28 11.75
C GLY A 383 -14.90 3.27 10.83
N ASN A 384 -14.43 4.50 10.89
CA ASN A 384 -14.87 5.60 10.06
C ASN A 384 -13.97 5.75 8.80
N GLY A 385 -14.19 6.82 8.03
CA GLY A 385 -13.52 7.06 6.74
C GLY A 385 -14.47 7.04 5.54
N ASN A 386 -15.77 6.91 5.79
CA ASN A 386 -16.80 6.96 4.76
C ASN A 386 -17.28 8.41 4.59
N LEU A 387 -16.82 9.06 3.53
CA LEU A 387 -17.25 10.40 3.17
C LEU A 387 -18.68 10.40 2.56
N PRO A 388 -19.40 11.54 2.59
CA PRO A 388 -20.83 11.56 2.26
C PRO A 388 -21.23 11.04 0.86
N ILE A 389 -20.47 11.28 -0.21
CA ILE A 389 -20.77 10.80 -1.56
C ILE A 389 -20.48 9.30 -1.69
N ALA A 390 -19.45 8.78 -1.04
CA ALA A 390 -19.14 7.35 -0.97
C ALA A 390 -20.24 6.63 -0.20
N GLN A 391 -20.62 7.15 0.96
CA GLN A 391 -21.74 6.67 1.77
C GLN A 391 -23.06 6.70 0.98
N SER A 392 -23.25 7.67 0.09
CA SER A 392 -24.47 7.76 -0.71
C SER A 392 -24.62 6.64 -1.73
N ARG A 393 -23.56 5.87 -2.00
CA ARG A 393 -23.59 4.71 -2.90
C ARG A 393 -23.88 3.39 -2.19
N VAL A 394 -23.91 3.40 -0.86
CA VAL A 394 -24.24 2.23 -0.04
C VAL A 394 -25.76 2.16 0.12
N LEU A 395 -26.40 1.42 -0.78
CA LEU A 395 -27.86 1.27 -0.82
C LEU A 395 -28.27 -0.17 -0.53
N PRO A 396 -29.35 -0.40 0.24
CA PRO A 396 -29.91 -1.73 0.39
C PRO A 396 -30.50 -2.20 -0.94
N GLN A 397 -30.62 -3.52 -1.08
CA GLN A 397 -31.23 -4.12 -2.26
C GLN A 397 -32.64 -3.56 -2.50
N GLY A 398 -32.92 -3.16 -3.73
CA GLY A 398 -34.23 -2.64 -4.14
C GLY A 398 -34.36 -1.12 -4.10
N VAL A 399 -33.47 -0.39 -3.40
CA VAL A 399 -33.47 1.08 -3.45
C VAL A 399 -32.75 1.54 -4.72
N PRO A 400 -33.38 2.36 -5.59
CA PRO A 400 -32.74 2.82 -6.81
C PRO A 400 -31.59 3.77 -6.49
N GLY A 401 -30.55 3.78 -7.34
CA GLY A 401 -29.41 4.70 -7.23
C GLY A 401 -29.71 6.15 -7.61
N TRP A 402 -30.96 6.49 -7.93
CA TRP A 402 -31.38 7.82 -8.34
C TRP A 402 -32.89 8.05 -8.08
N GLY A 403 -33.34 9.30 -8.18
CA GLY A 403 -34.77 9.66 -8.05
C GLY A 403 -35.22 9.97 -6.61
N SER A 404 -36.54 10.08 -6.41
CA SER A 404 -37.11 10.50 -5.12
C SER A 404 -36.95 9.48 -4.01
N GLU A 405 -36.94 8.18 -4.35
CA GLU A 405 -36.74 7.10 -3.39
C GLU A 405 -35.29 7.07 -2.88
N TYR A 406 -34.32 7.18 -3.79
CA TYR A 406 -32.91 7.40 -3.44
C TYR A 406 -32.72 8.57 -2.48
N LYS A 407 -33.25 9.75 -2.85
CA LYS A 407 -33.13 10.97 -2.04
C LYS A 407 -33.74 10.80 -0.64
N ARG A 408 -34.88 10.10 -0.55
CA ARG A 408 -35.53 9.79 0.73
C ARG A 408 -34.65 8.88 1.57
N TRP A 409 -34.12 7.80 0.99
CA TRP A 409 -33.19 6.91 1.67
C TRP A 409 -32.03 7.71 2.27
N ILE A 410 -31.37 8.54 1.45
CA ILE A 410 -30.16 9.28 1.86
C ILE A 410 -30.48 10.23 3.01
N HIS A 411 -31.58 10.96 2.90
CA HIS A 411 -32.04 11.87 3.92
C HIS A 411 -32.31 11.16 5.25
N GLU A 412 -32.89 9.96 5.22
CA GLU A 412 -33.30 9.22 6.42
C GLU A 412 -32.15 8.40 7.05
N ASN A 413 -31.24 7.86 6.24
CA ASN A 413 -30.37 6.76 6.66
C ASN A 413 -28.87 6.98 6.43
N ALA A 414 -28.43 7.99 5.66
CA ALA A 414 -27.01 8.13 5.30
C ALA A 414 -26.10 8.27 6.52
N GLY A 415 -26.57 8.90 7.60
CA GLY A 415 -25.83 9.01 8.85
C GLY A 415 -25.82 7.75 9.72
N SER A 416 -26.52 6.69 9.31
CA SER A 416 -26.89 5.54 10.13
C SER A 416 -26.46 4.20 9.54
N VAL A 417 -25.66 4.21 8.47
CA VAL A 417 -25.10 3.00 7.88
C VAL A 417 -23.66 2.82 8.34
N GLY A 418 -23.41 1.70 9.01
CA GLY A 418 -22.09 1.24 9.43
C GLY A 418 -21.51 0.27 8.43
N SER A 419 -20.18 0.24 8.33
CA SER A 419 -19.45 -0.77 7.54
C SER A 419 -18.44 -1.50 8.42
N ILE A 420 -18.25 -2.78 8.14
CA ILE A 420 -17.14 -3.61 8.61
C ILE A 420 -16.50 -4.21 7.36
N PHE A 421 -15.18 -4.37 7.37
CA PHE A 421 -14.49 -5.05 6.28
C PHE A 421 -13.35 -5.92 6.79
N ALA A 422 -12.97 -6.91 6.00
CA ALA A 422 -11.89 -7.81 6.26
C ALA A 422 -10.88 -7.77 5.11
N GLN A 423 -9.59 -7.89 5.43
CA GLN A 423 -8.51 -8.08 4.47
C GLN A 423 -8.06 -9.54 4.53
N VAL A 424 -8.46 -10.32 3.53
CA VAL A 424 -8.11 -11.74 3.42
C VAL A 424 -6.68 -11.87 2.91
N GLU A 425 -5.87 -12.63 3.64
CA GLU A 425 -4.47 -12.87 3.32
C GLU A 425 -4.35 -13.68 2.02
N PRO A 426 -3.71 -13.14 0.97
CA PRO A 426 -3.55 -13.85 -0.29
C PRO A 426 -2.42 -14.87 -0.22
N GLN A 427 -2.55 -15.97 -0.94
CA GLN A 427 -1.45 -16.91 -1.17
C GLN A 427 -0.69 -16.58 -2.47
N PRO A 428 0.62 -16.85 -2.53
CA PRO A 428 1.40 -16.70 -3.76
C PRO A 428 1.18 -17.89 -4.70
N TYR A 429 1.14 -17.61 -6.00
CA TYR A 429 1.02 -18.61 -7.07
C TYR A 429 1.89 -18.22 -8.27
N GLU A 430 2.45 -19.20 -8.99
CA GLU A 430 3.33 -18.93 -10.13
C GLU A 430 2.60 -18.42 -11.39
N ASP A 431 1.32 -18.77 -11.52
CA ASP A 431 0.42 -18.34 -12.58
C ASP A 431 -0.18 -16.94 -12.32
N TYR A 432 0.06 -16.37 -11.13
CA TYR A 432 -0.19 -14.96 -10.84
C TYR A 432 1.08 -14.16 -11.02
N PHE A 433 1.09 -13.30 -12.05
CA PHE A 433 2.30 -12.60 -12.43
C PHE A 433 2.06 -11.28 -13.14
N LEU A 434 3.11 -10.48 -13.16
CA LEU A 434 3.24 -9.20 -13.81
C LEU A 434 4.23 -9.34 -14.98
N ASP A 435 3.81 -8.97 -16.19
CA ASP A 435 4.67 -8.95 -17.38
C ASP A 435 4.49 -7.65 -18.19
N LEU A 436 5.26 -7.50 -19.27
CA LEU A 436 5.08 -6.38 -20.19
C LEU A 436 3.95 -6.69 -21.17
N ASP A 437 3.02 -5.75 -21.34
CA ASP A 437 1.98 -5.86 -22.35
C ASP A 437 2.58 -5.69 -23.76
N PRO A 438 2.45 -6.66 -24.67
CA PRO A 438 3.05 -6.57 -26.00
C PRO A 438 2.37 -5.52 -26.90
N ASP A 439 1.10 -5.19 -26.62
CA ASP A 439 0.24 -4.42 -27.51
C ASP A 439 -0.04 -3.01 -26.97
N VAL A 440 -0.01 -2.83 -25.65
CA VAL A 440 -0.30 -1.56 -25.00
C VAL A 440 0.98 -0.86 -24.55
N LYS A 441 1.13 0.40 -24.97
CA LYS A 441 2.29 1.25 -24.68
C LYS A 441 1.85 2.54 -24.00
N ASP A 442 2.75 3.08 -23.22
CA ASP A 442 2.61 4.39 -22.60
C ASP A 442 2.88 5.55 -23.59
N PRO A 443 2.76 6.82 -23.16
CA PRO A 443 2.97 7.98 -24.04
C PRO A 443 4.41 8.14 -24.55
N VAL A 444 5.40 7.48 -23.95
CA VAL A 444 6.80 7.50 -24.40
C VAL A 444 7.15 6.25 -25.23
N GLY A 445 6.17 5.39 -25.52
CA GLY A 445 6.30 4.23 -26.41
C GLY A 445 6.81 2.95 -25.74
N LEU A 446 6.90 2.90 -24.41
CA LEU A 446 7.32 1.72 -23.66
C LEU A 446 6.10 0.86 -23.29
N PRO A 447 6.21 -0.48 -23.36
CA PRO A 447 5.17 -1.39 -22.89
C PRO A 447 4.67 -1.04 -21.48
N VAL A 448 3.36 -1.05 -21.25
CA VAL A 448 2.79 -0.96 -19.89
C VAL A 448 2.91 -2.30 -19.17
N ILE A 449 2.70 -2.30 -17.85
CA ILE A 449 2.59 -3.57 -17.12
C ILE A 449 1.25 -4.23 -17.44
N ARG A 450 1.24 -5.55 -17.55
CA ARG A 450 0.04 -6.39 -17.59
C ARG A 450 -0.01 -7.26 -16.34
N VAL A 451 -1.17 -7.26 -15.70
CA VAL A 451 -1.46 -8.05 -14.51
C VAL A 451 -2.21 -9.31 -14.91
N THR A 452 -1.64 -10.48 -14.60
CA THR A 452 -2.33 -11.77 -14.73
C THR A 452 -2.68 -12.25 -13.33
N TYR A 453 -3.96 -12.16 -12.95
CA TYR A 453 -4.40 -12.45 -11.58
C TYR A 453 -5.92 -12.69 -11.54
N SER A 454 -6.34 -13.67 -10.74
CA SER A 454 -7.73 -13.86 -10.33
C SER A 454 -7.78 -14.32 -8.87
N LEU A 455 -8.97 -14.33 -8.25
CA LEU A 455 -9.14 -14.88 -6.91
C LEU A 455 -9.03 -16.40 -6.96
N GLY A 456 -8.10 -16.97 -6.20
CA GLY A 456 -7.90 -18.41 -6.05
C GLY A 456 -8.96 -19.05 -5.17
N GLU A 457 -9.01 -20.39 -5.18
CA GLU A 457 -9.97 -21.15 -4.39
C GLU A 457 -9.77 -20.94 -2.87
N ASN A 458 -8.51 -20.78 -2.43
CA ASN A 458 -8.18 -20.48 -1.03
C ASN A 458 -8.82 -19.15 -0.59
N GLU A 459 -8.58 -18.07 -1.34
CA GLU A 459 -9.10 -16.73 -1.01
C GLU A 459 -10.63 -16.68 -1.07
N VAL A 460 -11.25 -17.41 -2.02
CA VAL A 460 -12.71 -17.49 -2.12
C VAL A 460 -13.32 -18.20 -0.91
N LYS A 461 -12.73 -19.33 -0.47
CA LYS A 461 -13.22 -20.07 0.71
C LYS A 461 -12.97 -19.30 2.00
N ALA A 462 -11.76 -18.74 2.18
CA ALA A 462 -11.43 -17.89 3.32
C ALA A 462 -12.39 -16.69 3.37
N GLY A 463 -12.57 -15.99 2.25
CA GLY A 463 -13.50 -14.88 2.14
C GLY A 463 -14.93 -15.28 2.48
N THR A 464 -15.42 -16.42 2.01
CA THR A 464 -16.78 -16.92 2.33
C THR A 464 -16.92 -17.27 3.81
N TYR A 465 -15.92 -17.91 4.41
CA TYR A 465 -15.92 -18.21 5.83
C TYR A 465 -15.96 -16.94 6.68
N ILE A 466 -15.09 -15.97 6.36
CA ILE A 466 -15.03 -14.67 7.05
C ILE A 466 -16.33 -13.87 6.86
N ASP A 467 -16.98 -14.00 5.72
CA ASP A 467 -18.26 -13.36 5.43
C ASP A 467 -19.42 -13.85 6.30
N GLU A 468 -19.38 -15.12 6.70
CA GLU A 468 -20.36 -15.76 7.58
C GLU A 468 -20.14 -15.46 9.07
N LYS A 469 -18.91 -15.12 9.47
CA LYS A 469 -18.54 -14.78 10.85
C LYS A 469 -18.81 -13.32 11.17
#